data_AF-A0AAC9S9D7-F1
#
_entry.id   AF-A0AAC9S9D7-F1
#
_cell.length_a   1.000
_cell.length_b   1.000
_cell.length_c   1.000
_cell.angle_alpha   90.00
_cell.angle_beta   90.00
_cell.angle_gamma   90.00
#
_symmetry.space_group_name_H-M   'P 1'
#
loop_
_entity.id
_entity.type
_entity.pdbx_description
1 polymer ?
#
loop_
_entity_poly.entity_id
_entity_poly.type
_entity_poly.pdbx_seq_one_letter_code
_entity_poly.pdbx_strand_id
1 'polypeptide(L)' 'MDHPDSWTIFDVFTGQPAESGHKVMVGVNAGEADDMVRRLNDQDAKRRDEADPTDLC' A
#
# COMPACT_ATOMS: atom_id res chain seq x y z
N MET A 1 -15.85 14.37 -0.65
CA MET A 1 -15.06 13.50 0.27
C MET A 1 -15.76 13.66 1.60
N ASP A 2 -16.85 12.92 1.82
CA ASP A 2 -17.89 13.30 2.80
C ASP A 2 -18.20 12.19 3.82
N HIS A 3 -17.20 11.36 4.13
CA HIS A 3 -17.25 10.45 5.26
C HIS A 3 -16.14 10.86 6.23
N PRO A 4 -16.47 11.46 7.39
CA PRO A 4 -15.48 11.99 8.34
C PRO A 4 -14.52 10.91 8.88
N ASP A 5 -14.92 9.64 8.81
CA ASP A 5 -14.16 8.50 9.32
C ASP A 5 -13.56 7.61 8.22
N SER A 6 -13.45 8.15 7.00
CA SER A 6 -12.90 7.42 5.86
C SER A 6 -11.46 7.83 5.54
N TRP A 7 -10.70 6.87 5.04
CA TRP A 7 -9.27 6.99 4.76
C TRP A 7 -9.00 6.81 3.27
N THR A 8 -7.91 7.43 2.82
CA THR A 8 -7.34 7.19 1.50
C THR A 8 -5.91 6.71 1.69
N ILE A 9 -5.55 5.61 1.05
CA ILE A 9 -4.18 5.09 1.05
C ILE A 9 -3.49 5.63 -0.21
N PHE A 10 -2.38 6.33 -0.02
CA PHE A 10 -1.56 6.82 -1.13
C PHE A 10 -0.34 5.94 -1.32
N ASP A 11 -0.02 5.63 -2.57
CA ASP A 11 1.26 5.07 -2.94
C ASP A 11 2.32 6.18 -2.91
N VAL A 12 3.34 6.01 -2.07
CA VAL A 12 4.41 6.99 -1.86
C VAL A 12 5.26 7.23 -3.11
N PHE A 13 5.35 6.26 -4.02
CA PHE A 13 6.19 6.36 -5.21
C PHE A 13 5.55 7.16 -6.34
N THR A 14 4.23 7.09 -6.46
CA THR A 14 3.46 7.73 -7.53
C THR A 14 2.67 8.96 -7.07
N GLY A 15 2.43 9.07 -5.76
CA GLY A 15 1.53 10.07 -5.17
C GLY A 15 0.05 9.85 -5.52
N GLN A 16 -0.28 8.75 -6.19
CA GLN A 16 -1.65 8.39 -6.56
C GLN A 16 -2.29 7.54 -5.47
N PRO A 17 -3.64 7.47 -5.40
CA PRO A 17 -4.30 6.48 -4.56
C PRO A 17 -3.85 5.06 -4.93
N ALA A 18 -3.55 4.25 -3.91
CA ALA A 18 -3.14 2.87 -4.11
C ALA A 18 -4.26 2.05 -4.76
N GLU A 19 -3.88 1.13 -5.64
CA GLU A 19 -4.80 0.16 -6.25
C GLU A 19 -4.43 -1.25 -5.79
N SER A 20 -5.42 -2.03 -5.38
CA SER A 20 -5.24 -3.46 -5.12
C SER A 20 -6.43 -4.24 -5.65
N GLY A 21 -6.17 -5.26 -6.47
CA GLY A 21 -7.21 -6.12 -7.03
C GLY A 21 -8.32 -5.34 -7.76
N HIS A 22 -7.95 -4.32 -8.55
CA HIS A 22 -8.86 -3.42 -9.26
C HIS A 22 -9.73 -2.51 -8.37
N LYS A 23 -9.48 -2.46 -7.07
CA LYS A 23 -10.09 -1.51 -6.13
C LYS A 23 -9.12 -0.38 -5.85
N VAL A 24 -9.57 0.86 -6.06
CA VAL A 24 -8.86 2.07 -5.63
C VAL A 24 -9.12 2.30 -4.14
N MET A 25 -8.07 2.52 -3.35
CA MET A 25 -8.12 2.61 -1.88
C MET A 25 -8.53 4.00 -1.40
N VAL A 26 -9.72 4.46 -1.81
CA VAL A 26 -10.33 5.73 -1.42
C VAL A 26 -11.61 5.45 -0.63
N GLY A 27 -11.79 6.13 0.50
CA GLY A 27 -13.00 6.03 1.30
C GLY A 27 -13.10 4.73 2.12
N VAL A 28 -11.96 4.10 2.43
CA VAL A 28 -11.91 2.87 3.24
C VAL A 28 -12.03 3.18 4.73
N ASN A 29 -12.49 2.21 5.54
CA ASN A 29 -12.51 2.40 6.99
C ASN A 29 -11.10 2.25 7.59
N ALA A 30 -10.91 2.67 8.85
CA ALA A 30 -9.61 2.66 9.50
C ALA A 30 -8.96 1.26 9.61
N GLY A 31 -9.77 0.21 9.88
CA GLY A 31 -9.26 -1.16 9.97
C GLY A 31 -8.80 -1.70 8.62
N GLU A 32 -9.61 -1.48 7.57
CA GLU A 32 -9.21 -1.78 6.19
C GLU A 32 -7.95 -1.02 5.79
N ALA A 33 -7.82 0.24 6.20
CA ALA A 33 -6.64 1.05 5.91
C ALA A 33 -5.38 0.47 6.56
N ASP A 34 -5.44 0.10 7.84
CA ASP A 34 -4.30 -0.46 8.58
C ASP A 34 -3.83 -1.79 7.97
N ASP A 35 -4.77 -2.71 7.72
CA ASP A 35 -4.48 -4.01 7.10
C ASP A 35 -3.83 -3.85 5.72
N MET A 36 -4.35 -2.93 4.91
CA MET A 36 -3.85 -2.67 3.56
C MET A 36 -2.47 -2.02 3.56
N VAL A 37 -2.23 -1.01 4.41
CA VAL A 37 -0.92 -0.35 4.54
C VAL A 37 0.14 -1.36 4.96
N ARG A 38 -0.17 -2.20 5.96
CA ARG A 38 0.74 -3.25 6.41
C ARG A 38 1.09 -4.21 5.28
N ARG A 39 0.07 -4.75 4.59
CA ARG A 39 0.28 -5.71 3.50
C ARG A 39 1.11 -5.13 2.35
N LEU A 40 0.83 -3.89 1.93
CA LEU A 40 1.55 -3.24 0.83
C LEU A 40 3.01 -3.00 1.20
N ASN A 41 3.28 -2.58 2.44
CA ASN A 41 4.64 -2.36 2.92
C ASN A 41 5.42 -3.67 3.09
N ASP A 42 4.78 -4.74 3.59
CA ASP A 42 5.42 -6.07 3.69
C ASP A 42 5.81 -6.60 2.30
N GLN A 43 4.94 -6.39 1.28
CA GLN A 43 5.24 -6.75 -0.11
C GLN A 43 6.36 -5.89 -0.71
N ASP A 44 6.44 -4.61 -0.36
CA ASP A 44 7.53 -3.73 -0.79
C ASP A 44 8.86 -4.15 -0.16
N ALA A 45 8.89 -4.41 1.15
CA ALA A 45 10.06 -4.90 1.86
C ALA A 45 10.59 -6.20 1.24
N LYS A 46 9.72 -7.19 1.02
CA LYS A 46 10.11 -8.45 0.39
C LYS A 46 10.70 -8.25 -1.02
N ARG A 47 10.11 -7.37 -1.83
CA ARG A 47 10.64 -7.06 -3.17
C ARG A 47 12.01 -6.40 -3.10
N ARG A 48 12.29 -5.58 -2.08
CA ARG A 48 13.61 -4.96 -1.89
C ARG A 48 14.65 -5.98 -1.46
N ASP A 49 14.27 -6.92 -0.59
CA ASP A 49 15.16 -8.01 -0.17
C ASP A 49 15.53 -8.93 -1.34
N GLU A 50 14.56 -9.29 -2.20
CA GLU A 50 14.80 -10.10 -3.40
C GLU A 50 15.56 -9.35 -4.51
N ALA A 51 15.48 -8.02 -4.54
CA ALA A 51 16.17 -7.18 -5.52
C ALA A 51 17.57 -6.77 -5.08
N ASP A 52 18.01 -7.12 -3.87
CA ASP A 52 19.39 -6.89 -3.42
C ASP A 52 20.34 -7.83 -4.18
N PRO A 53 21.20 -7.32 -5.09
CA PRO A 53 22.07 -8.13 -5.93
C PRO A 53 23.22 -8.82 -5.17
N THR A 54 23.27 -8.70 -3.84
CA THR A 54 24.28 -9.39 -3.01
C THR A 54 24.09 -10.91 -2.96
N ASP A 55 22.96 -11.45 -3.41
CA ASP A 55 22.70 -12.92 -3.49
C ASP A 55 23.07 -13.53 -4.87
N LEU A 56 23.71 -12.76 -5.76
CA LEU A 56 24.23 -13.23 -7.06
C LEU A 56 25.78 -13.35 -7.11
N CYS A 57 26.46 -13.35 -5.96
CA CYS A 57 27.91 -13.53 -5.87
C CYS A 57 28.30 -14.91 -5.31
#